data_AF-A0A1H8SVC7-F1
#
_entry.id   AF-A0A1H8SVC7-F1
#
_cell.length_a   1.000
_cell.length_b   1.000
_cell.length_c   1.000
_cell.angle_alpha   90.00
_cell.angle_beta   90.00
_cell.angle_gamma   90.00
#
_symmetry.space_group_name_H-M   'P 1'
#
loop_
_entity.id
_entity.type
_entity.pdbx_description
1 polymer ?
#
loop_
_entity_poly.entity_id
_entity_poly.type
_entity_poly.pdbx_seq_one_letter_code
_entity_poly.pdbx_strand_id
1 'polypeptide(L)'
;MDPADRTLRARLAAHSQWAKETDPSARTAKARKAAGEKFVTQARELHPDGSDELIAKTAEHLRKAHFARMGMASAAKRRKGATAPKAA
;
A
#
# COMPACT_ATOMS: atom_id res chain seq x y z
N MET A 1 -18.00 -17.13 12.43
CA MET A 1 -16.59 -16.91 12.82
C MET A 1 -16.46 -15.49 13.33
N ASP A 2 -16.10 -15.33 14.60
CA ASP A 2 -15.98 -14.04 15.27
C ASP A 2 -14.77 -13.23 14.72
N PRO A 3 -14.79 -11.87 14.74
CA PRO A 3 -13.64 -11.08 14.33
C PRO A 3 -12.36 -11.39 15.12
N ALA A 4 -12.45 -11.71 16.43
CA ALA A 4 -11.28 -12.05 17.24
C ALA A 4 -10.62 -13.35 16.74
N ASP A 5 -11.43 -14.37 16.44
CA ASP A 5 -10.95 -15.63 15.86
C ASP A 5 -10.28 -15.42 14.50
N ARG A 6 -10.81 -14.51 13.69
CA ARG A 6 -10.25 -14.19 12.36
C ARG A 6 -8.87 -13.55 12.50
N THR A 7 -8.73 -12.62 13.44
CA THR A 7 -7.46 -11.98 13.75
C THR A 7 -6.43 -12.99 14.28
N LEU A 8 -6.83 -13.90 15.18
CA LEU A 8 -5.93 -14.92 15.71
C LEU A 8 -5.43 -15.86 14.61
N ARG A 9 -6.34 -16.33 13.74
CA ARG A 9 -5.98 -17.18 12.58
C ARG A 9 -5.04 -16.47 11.62
N ALA A 10 -5.26 -15.18 11.33
CA ALA A 10 -4.38 -14.40 10.45
C ALA A 10 -2.97 -14.27 11.05
N ARG A 11 -2.85 -14.03 12.36
CA ARG A 11 -1.55 -13.95 13.06
C ARG A 11 -0.82 -15.28 13.03
N LEU A 12 -1.49 -16.39 13.36
CA LEU A 12 -0.92 -17.73 13.30
C LEU A 12 -0.36 -18.02 11.91
N ALA A 13 -1.17 -17.78 10.87
CA ALA A 13 -0.74 -17.98 9.48
C ALA A 13 0.47 -17.12 9.12
N ALA A 14 0.52 -15.85 9.55
CA ALA A 14 1.65 -14.97 9.30
C ALA A 14 2.93 -15.49 9.97
N HIS A 15 2.89 -15.84 11.26
CA HIS A 15 4.05 -16.37 11.97
C HIS A 15 4.54 -17.69 11.39
N SER A 16 3.62 -18.63 11.09
CA SER A 16 3.98 -19.90 10.46
C SER A 16 4.56 -19.73 9.06
N GLN A 17 4.12 -18.71 8.32
CA GLN A 17 4.64 -18.39 7.01
C GLN A 17 6.06 -17.81 7.08
N TRP A 18 6.29 -16.84 7.97
CA TRP A 18 7.59 -16.20 8.11
C TRP A 18 8.64 -17.11 8.76
N ALA A 19 8.23 -18.06 9.61
CA ALA A 19 9.14 -19.07 10.18
C ALA A 19 9.75 -20.00 9.11
N LYS A 20 9.12 -20.13 7.94
CA LYS A 20 9.60 -20.96 6.82
C LYS A 20 10.47 -20.17 5.83
N GLU A 21 10.50 -18.85 5.94
CA GLU A 21 11.14 -17.98 4.96
C GLU A 21 12.60 -17.71 5.35
N THR A 22 13.53 -17.97 4.43
CA THR A 22 14.96 -17.74 4.66
C THR A 22 15.42 -16.39 4.11
N ASP A 23 14.72 -15.83 3.12
CA ASP A 23 14.96 -14.49 2.60
C ASP A 23 13.65 -13.68 2.50
N PRO A 24 13.31 -12.92 3.55
CA PRO A 24 12.14 -12.05 3.56
C PRO A 24 12.13 -10.97 2.47
N SER A 25 13.31 -10.51 2.04
CA SER A 25 13.43 -9.50 1.00
C SER A 25 13.04 -10.08 -0.35
N ALA A 26 13.57 -11.25 -0.70
CA ALA A 26 13.24 -11.95 -1.95
C ALA A 26 11.74 -12.27 -2.03
N ARG A 27 11.13 -12.76 -0.94
CA ARG A 27 9.69 -13.07 -0.89
C ARG A 27 8.81 -11.90 -1.34
N THR A 28 9.17 -10.68 -0.91
CA THR A 28 8.37 -9.48 -1.17
C THR A 28 8.84 -8.69 -2.41
N ALA A 29 9.96 -9.06 -3.03
CA ALA A 29 10.57 -8.31 -4.12
C ALA A 29 9.62 -8.16 -5.33
N LYS A 30 8.93 -9.23 -5.74
CA LYS A 30 7.96 -9.19 -6.85
C LYS A 30 6.82 -8.20 -6.58
N ALA A 31 6.27 -8.24 -5.36
CA ALA A 31 5.19 -7.33 -4.96
C ALA A 31 5.68 -5.87 -4.91
N ARG A 32 6.88 -5.62 -4.36
CA ARG A 32 7.49 -4.29 -4.31
C ARG A 32 7.76 -3.73 -5.71
N LYS A 33 8.26 -4.56 -6.63
CA LYS A 33 8.48 -4.20 -8.03
C LYS A 33 7.17 -3.80 -8.71
N ALA A 34 6.15 -4.66 -8.67
CA ALA A 34 4.84 -4.38 -9.24
C ALA A 34 4.19 -3.11 -8.66
N ALA A 35 4.33 -2.89 -7.34
CA ALA A 35 3.82 -1.68 -6.69
C ALA A 35 4.53 -0.39 -7.16
N GLY A 36 5.77 -0.47 -7.61
CA GLY A 36 6.50 0.63 -8.26
C GLY A 36 6.09 0.81 -9.72
N GLU A 37 6.02 -0.28 -10.48
CA GLU A 37 5.71 -0.28 -11.92
C GLU A 37 4.32 0.29 -12.23
N LYS A 38 3.34 0.11 -11.35
CA LYS A 38 1.97 0.62 -11.56
C LYS A 38 1.92 2.12 -11.89
N PHE A 39 2.82 2.93 -11.31
CA PHE A 39 2.84 4.37 -11.55
C PHE A 39 3.50 4.72 -12.87
N VAL A 40 4.45 3.91 -13.33
CA VAL A 40 5.05 4.04 -14.67
C VAL A 40 4.02 3.70 -15.74
N THR A 41 3.24 2.62 -15.54
CA THR A 41 2.13 2.27 -16.45
C THR A 41 1.12 3.41 -16.55
N GLN A 42 0.66 3.95 -15.41
CA GLN A 42 -0.26 5.09 -15.39
C GLN A 42 0.33 6.35 -16.03
N ALA A 43 1.63 6.60 -15.85
CA ALA A 43 2.29 7.72 -16.51
C ALA A 43 2.31 7.56 -18.04
N ARG A 44 2.54 6.34 -18.55
CA ARG A 44 2.49 6.03 -19.99
C ARG A 44 1.07 6.15 -20.55
N GLU A 45 0.05 5.81 -19.78
CA GLU A 45 -1.35 6.01 -20.18
C GLU A 45 -1.70 7.51 -20.29
N LEU A 46 -1.17 8.36 -19.40
CA LEU A 46 -1.38 9.81 -19.43
C LEU A 46 -0.59 10.53 -20.53
N HIS A 47 0.61 10.03 -20.82
CA HIS A 47 1.52 10.60 -21.82
C HIS A 47 2.02 9.49 -22.77
N PRO A 48 1.18 9.01 -23.70
CA PRO A 48 1.56 7.90 -24.60
C PRO A 48 2.83 8.18 -25.42
N ASP A 49 2.96 9.43 -25.89
CA ASP A 49 4.10 9.89 -26.70
C ASP A 49 5.17 10.61 -25.86
N GLY A 50 5.10 10.50 -24.53
CA GLY A 50 6.04 11.16 -23.63
C GLY A 50 7.44 10.56 -23.67
N SER A 51 8.48 11.40 -23.52
CA SER A 51 9.84 10.92 -23.33
C SER A 51 9.98 10.14 -22.02
N ASP A 52 10.96 9.23 -21.93
CA ASP A 52 11.17 8.44 -20.71
C ASP A 52 11.41 9.31 -19.47
N GLU A 53 12.03 10.48 -19.64
CA GLU A 53 12.22 11.46 -18.56
C GLU A 53 10.88 12.06 -18.08
N LEU A 54 9.99 12.42 -19.01
CA LEU A 54 8.65 12.88 -18.69
C LEU A 54 7.85 11.79 -17.98
N ILE A 55 7.94 10.55 -18.44
CA ILE A 55 7.29 9.39 -17.81
C ILE A 55 7.81 9.19 -16.39
N ALA A 56 9.12 9.22 -16.18
CA ALA A 56 9.73 9.03 -14.86
C ALA A 56 9.29 10.12 -13.87
N LYS A 57 9.35 11.39 -14.29
CA LYS A 57 8.88 12.54 -13.49
C LYS A 57 7.38 12.41 -13.16
N THR A 58 6.57 12.05 -14.14
CA THR A 58 5.12 11.86 -13.95
C THR A 58 4.82 10.72 -12.98
N ALA A 59 5.52 9.57 -13.12
CA ALA A 59 5.37 8.44 -12.22
C ALA A 59 5.73 8.80 -10.77
N GLU A 60 6.76 9.62 -10.56
CA GLU A 60 7.12 10.13 -9.23
C GLU A 60 6.01 11.01 -8.63
N HIS A 61 5.45 11.92 -9.42
CA HIS A 61 4.33 12.76 -8.99
C HIS A 61 3.07 11.93 -8.69
N LEU A 62 2.73 10.96 -9.52
CA LEU A 62 1.61 10.04 -9.29
C LEU A 62 1.79 9.25 -8.00
N ARG A 63 3.00 8.76 -7.74
CA ARG A 63 3.35 8.08 -6.49
C ARG A 63 3.13 8.98 -5.28
N LYS A 64 3.66 10.20 -5.30
CA LYS A 64 3.48 11.19 -4.22
C LYS A 64 1.99 11.49 -4.00
N ALA A 65 1.24 11.74 -5.08
CA ALA A 65 -0.19 12.02 -5.00
C ALA A 65 -1.00 10.85 -4.43
N HIS A 66 -0.64 9.60 -4.75
CA HIS A 66 -1.29 8.41 -4.22
C HIS A 66 -1.14 8.31 -2.69
N PHE A 67 0.08 8.47 -2.19
CA PHE A 67 0.33 8.41 -0.74
C PHE A 67 -0.24 9.63 0.00
N ALA A 68 -0.25 10.82 -0.61
CA ALA A 68 -0.91 11.99 -0.06
C ALA A 68 -2.43 11.75 0.12
N ARG A 69 -3.11 11.21 -0.89
CA ARG A 69 -4.53 10.83 -0.81
C ARG A 69 -4.80 9.82 0.32
N MET A 70 -3.95 8.81 0.44
CA MET A 70 -4.06 7.82 1.52
C MET A 70 -3.88 8.45 2.90
N GLY A 71 -2.90 9.34 3.05
CA GLY A 71 -2.66 10.10 4.27
C GLY A 71 -3.85 10.97 4.67
N MET A 72 -4.43 11.70 3.72
CA MET A 72 -5.63 12.51 3.94
C MET A 72 -6.82 11.67 4.41
N ALA A 73 -7.09 10.54 3.74
CA ALA A 73 -8.18 9.64 4.12
C ALA A 73 -7.97 9.05 5.53
N SER A 74 -6.74 8.68 5.86
CA SER A 74 -6.35 8.18 7.18
C SER A 74 -6.54 9.24 8.28
N ALA A 75 -6.10 10.47 8.02
CA ALA A 75 -6.28 11.59 8.95
C ALA A 75 -7.76 11.92 9.16
N ALA A 76 -8.57 11.91 8.09
CA ALA A 76 -10.01 12.12 8.19
C ALA A 76 -10.69 11.06 9.09
N LYS A 77 -10.33 9.77 8.93
CA LYS A 77 -10.86 8.70 9.79
C LYS A 77 -10.46 8.88 11.26
N ARG A 78 -9.20 9.24 11.54
CA ARG A 78 -8.75 9.51 12.92
C ARG A 78 -9.51 10.66 13.57
N ARG A 79 -9.75 11.76 12.85
CA ARG A 79 -10.54 12.90 13.37
C ARG A 79 -11.97 12.51 13.72
N LYS A 80 -12.61 11.67 12.92
CA LYS A 80 -13.96 11.14 13.20
C LYS A 80 -13.98 10.22 14.42
N GLY A 81 -12.95 9.38 14.59
CA GLY A 81 -12.83 8.51 15.77
C GLY A 81 -12.55 9.28 17.06
N ALA A 82 -11.80 10.37 16.99
CA ALA A 82 -11.49 11.22 18.16
C ALA A 82 -12.69 12.04 18.65
N THR A 83 -13.69 12.27 17.79
CA THR A 83 -14.93 13.00 18.12
C THR A 83 -16.09 12.08 18.47
N ALA A 84 -15.95 10.77 18.26
CA ALA A 84 -16.90 9.78 18.76
C ALA A 84 -16.68 9.60 20.27
N PRO A 85 -17.74 9.63 21.11
CA PRO A 85 -17.59 9.34 22.53
C PRO A 85 -16.97 7.95 22.67
N LYS A 86 -15.99 7.81 23.58
CA LYS A 86 -15.42 6.52 23.94
C LYS A 86 -16.58 5.66 24.47
N ALA A 87 -17.02 4.68 23.68
CA ALA A 87 -17.99 3.69 24.16
C ALA A 87 -17.35 3.01 25.38
N ALA A 88 -18.03 3.15 26.53
CA ALA A 88 -17.64 2.60 27.82
C ALA A 88 -17.82 1.08 27.83
#